data_AF-J9BC61-F1
#
_entry.id   AF-J9BC61-F1
#
_cell.length_a   1.000
_cell.length_b   1.000
_cell.length_c   1.000
_cell.angle_alpha   90.00
_cell.angle_beta   90.00
_cell.angle_gamma   90.00
#
_symmetry.space_group_name_H-M   'P 1'
#
loop_
_entity.id
_entity.type
_entity.pdbx_description
1 polymer ?
#
loop_
_entity_poly.entity_id
_entity_poly.type
_entity_poly.pdbx_seq_one_letter_code
_entity_poly.pdbx_strand_id
1 'polypeptide(L)'
;MSEFVEEDIEGLLPVFETLRDVQLLSPTEIDAFVKRCHFFEYRLQKPRKDPSSFKGYTDYLGSIMKLVRMRRKRLKYRFREDEIEGKIIIKVANLLRQCCERFQGRAELWFDLIGFLKEEKMYIRCSKAYFRAMQ
;
A
#
# COMPACT_ATOMS: atom_id res chain seq x y z
N MET A 1 10.93 10.11 -14.99
CA MET A 1 10.01 8.95 -14.91
C MET A 1 10.63 7.80 -14.14
N SER A 2 11.88 7.39 -14.43
CA SER A 2 12.58 6.38 -13.61
C SER A 2 12.86 6.88 -12.19
N GLU A 3 13.34 8.12 -12.04
CA GLU A 3 13.69 8.70 -10.73
C GLU A 3 12.52 8.70 -9.73
N PHE A 4 11.32 9.10 -10.17
CA PHE A 4 10.13 9.06 -9.32
C PHE A 4 9.69 7.63 -8.94
N VAL A 5 9.96 6.64 -9.79
CA VAL A 5 9.69 5.23 -9.45
C VAL A 5 10.66 4.75 -8.39
N GLU A 6 11.95 5.08 -8.54
CA GLU A 6 12.97 4.69 -7.57
C GLU A 6 12.73 5.33 -6.20
N GLU A 7 12.38 6.62 -6.15
CA GLU A 7 12.00 7.31 -4.89
C GLU A 7 10.80 6.62 -4.19
N ASP A 8 9.77 6.26 -4.96
CA ASP A 8 8.58 5.58 -4.43
C ASP A 8 8.89 4.16 -3.90
N ILE A 9 9.88 3.48 -4.49
CA ILE A 9 10.37 2.17 -4.07
C ILE A 9 11.32 2.28 -2.87
N GLU A 10 12.14 3.32 -2.80
CA GLU A 10 13.01 3.61 -1.66
C GLU A 10 12.21 3.69 -0.36
N GLY A 11 11.00 4.27 -0.42
CA GLY A 11 10.06 4.28 0.71
C GLY A 11 9.63 2.89 1.21
N LEU A 12 9.77 1.83 0.41
CA LEU A 12 9.48 0.44 0.77
C LEU A 12 10.73 -0.40 1.06
N LEU A 13 11.95 0.09 0.81
CA LEU A 13 13.20 -0.64 1.10
C LEU A 13 13.27 -1.16 2.54
N PRO A 14 12.94 -0.35 3.58
CA PRO A 14 12.95 -0.83 4.96
C PRO A 14 12.01 -2.02 5.18
N VAL A 15 10.88 -2.06 4.46
CA VAL A 15 9.92 -3.17 4.55
C VAL A 15 10.53 -4.46 4.00
N PHE A 16 11.21 -4.38 2.86
CA PHE A 16 11.84 -5.55 2.22
C PHE A 16 12.99 -6.10 3.07
N GLU A 17 13.80 -5.22 3.65
CA GLU A 17 14.89 -5.57 4.56
C GLU A 17 14.36 -6.24 5.82
N THR A 18 13.40 -5.60 6.50
CA THR A 18 12.80 -6.17 7.71
C THR A 18 12.14 -7.52 7.42
N LEU A 19 11.43 -7.68 6.30
CA LEU A 19 10.83 -8.96 5.88
C LEU A 19 11.87 -10.07 5.68
N ARG A 20 13.06 -9.74 5.16
CA ARG A 20 14.17 -10.67 4.97
C ARG A 20 14.73 -11.13 6.32
N ASP A 21 14.89 -10.19 7.25
CA ASP A 21 15.42 -10.48 8.59
C ASP A 21 14.47 -11.35 9.42
N VAL A 22 13.17 -11.05 9.40
CA VAL A 22 12.18 -11.79 10.22
C VAL A 22 11.75 -13.11 9.61
N GLN A 23 12.20 -13.41 8.37
CA GLN A 23 11.89 -14.64 7.64
C GLN A 23 10.39 -14.94 7.53
N LEU A 24 9.54 -13.90 7.52
CA LEU A 24 8.11 -14.03 7.29
C LEU A 24 7.81 -14.38 5.82
N LEU A 25 8.71 -13.98 4.91
CA LEU A 25 8.70 -14.37 3.51
C LEU A 25 10.04 -15.04 3.15
N SER A 26 10.01 -15.99 2.22
CA SER A 26 11.23 -16.57 1.65
C SER A 26 11.95 -15.54 0.77
N PRO A 27 13.26 -15.68 0.53
CA PRO A 27 14.00 -14.79 -0.36
C PRO A 27 13.35 -14.65 -1.75
N THR A 28 12.86 -15.76 -2.32
CA THR A 28 12.17 -15.76 -3.62
C THR A 28 10.85 -15.00 -3.61
N GLU A 29 10.10 -15.05 -2.50
CA GLU A 29 8.86 -14.30 -2.35
C GLU A 29 9.14 -12.79 -2.18
N ILE A 30 10.22 -12.43 -1.50
CA ILE A 30 10.66 -11.04 -1.36
C ILE A 30 11.10 -10.49 -2.72
N ASP A 31 11.90 -11.23 -3.49
CA ASP A 31 12.31 -10.80 -4.83
C ASP A 31 11.12 -10.63 -5.77
N ALA A 32 10.14 -11.54 -5.69
CA ALA A 32 8.88 -11.41 -6.42
C ALA A 32 8.09 -10.17 -5.96
N PHE A 33 8.10 -9.89 -4.65
CA PHE A 33 7.45 -8.73 -4.07
C PHE A 33 8.05 -7.42 -4.58
N VAL A 34 9.38 -7.29 -4.50
CA VAL A 34 10.12 -6.13 -5.01
C VAL A 34 9.82 -5.90 -6.50
N LYS A 35 9.98 -6.92 -7.33
CA LYS A 35 9.71 -6.84 -8.78
C LYS A 35 8.28 -6.40 -9.08
N ARG A 36 7.32 -6.87 -8.28
CA ARG A 36 5.90 -6.54 -8.46
C ARG A 36 5.59 -5.11 -8.03
N CYS A 37 6.20 -4.62 -6.95
CA CYS A 37 6.12 -3.20 -6.58
C CYS A 37 6.65 -2.31 -7.70
N HIS A 38 7.86 -2.57 -8.21
CA HIS A 38 8.40 -1.82 -9.36
C HIS A 38 7.43 -1.81 -10.55
N PHE A 39 6.90 -2.97 -10.92
CA PHE A 39 5.92 -3.06 -12.01
C PHE A 39 4.70 -2.16 -11.82
N PHE A 40 4.17 -2.08 -10.60
CA PHE A 40 3.03 -1.21 -10.31
C PHE A 40 3.42 0.27 -10.29
N GLU A 41 4.58 0.64 -9.73
CA GLU A 41 5.06 2.02 -9.76
C GLU A 41 5.27 2.50 -11.20
N TYR A 42 5.91 1.69 -12.05
CA TYR A 42 6.04 1.99 -13.48
C TYR A 42 4.68 2.17 -14.15
N ARG A 43 3.68 1.34 -13.80
CA ARG A 43 2.33 1.46 -14.33
C ARG A 43 1.66 2.75 -13.88
N LEU A 44 1.83 3.14 -12.62
CA LEU A 44 1.33 4.39 -12.07
C LEU A 44 1.99 5.61 -12.71
N GLN A 45 3.24 5.51 -13.18
CA GLN A 45 3.95 6.61 -13.82
C GLN A 45 3.65 6.81 -15.31
N LYS A 46 2.87 5.94 -15.95
CA LYS A 46 2.45 6.12 -17.36
C LYS A 46 1.74 7.46 -17.59
N PRO A 47 1.85 8.10 -18.79
CA PRO A 47 1.20 9.38 -19.07
C PRO A 47 -0.32 9.32 -18.91
N ARG A 48 -0.94 8.27 -19.45
CA ARG A 48 -2.37 7.99 -19.28
C ARG A 48 -2.57 7.21 -17.98
N LYS A 49 -3.16 7.87 -16.98
CA LYS A 49 -3.46 7.28 -15.68
C LYS A 49 -4.81 6.57 -15.73
N ASP A 50 -4.88 5.40 -15.11
CA ASP A 50 -6.09 4.57 -15.05
C ASP A 50 -6.38 4.22 -13.59
N PRO A 51 -7.60 4.44 -13.06
CA PRO A 51 -7.99 4.01 -11.72
C PRO A 51 -7.71 2.52 -11.46
N SER A 52 -7.79 1.67 -12.49
CA SER A 52 -7.49 0.24 -12.38
C SER A 52 -6.04 -0.04 -11.96
N SER A 53 -5.12 0.87 -12.27
CA SER A 53 -3.71 0.75 -11.90
C SER A 53 -3.50 0.98 -10.41
N PHE A 54 -4.21 1.95 -9.82
CA PHE A 54 -4.22 2.17 -8.38
C PHE A 54 -4.84 0.96 -7.68
N LYS A 55 -6.02 0.53 -8.12
CA LYS A 55 -6.72 -0.64 -7.56
C LYS A 55 -5.85 -1.89 -7.60
N GLY A 56 -5.22 -2.18 -8.74
CA GLY A 56 -4.37 -3.36 -8.88
C GLY A 56 -3.19 -3.36 -7.89
N TYR A 57 -2.62 -2.20 -7.59
CA TYR A 57 -1.53 -2.10 -6.64
C TYR A 57 -2.01 -2.19 -5.19
N THR A 58 -3.10 -1.50 -4.84
CA THR A 58 -3.69 -1.58 -3.48
C THR A 58 -4.16 -2.99 -3.15
N ASP A 59 -4.78 -3.69 -4.10
CA ASP A 59 -5.22 -5.08 -3.95
C ASP A 59 -4.02 -6.03 -3.74
N TYR A 60 -2.93 -5.78 -4.46
CA TYR A 60 -1.70 -6.54 -4.33
C TYR A 60 -1.05 -6.35 -2.96
N LEU A 61 -0.86 -5.10 -2.52
CA LEU A 61 -0.32 -4.77 -1.19
C LEU A 61 -1.22 -5.32 -0.08
N GLY A 62 -2.54 -5.24 -0.24
CA GLY A 62 -3.50 -5.84 0.68
C GLY A 62 -3.36 -7.36 0.77
N SER A 63 -3.08 -8.04 -0.35
CA SER A 63 -2.84 -9.49 -0.37
C SER A 63 -1.53 -9.86 0.33
N ILE A 64 -0.46 -9.09 0.14
CA ILE A 64 0.80 -9.25 0.87
C ILE A 64 0.59 -9.07 2.37
N MET A 65 -0.12 -8.02 2.78
CA MET A 65 -0.42 -7.75 4.18
C MET A 65 -1.22 -8.90 4.83
N LYS A 66 -2.23 -9.45 4.12
CA LYS A 66 -2.96 -10.63 4.59
C LYS A 66 -2.03 -11.84 4.78
N LEU A 67 -1.12 -12.09 3.83
CA LEU A 67 -0.15 -13.18 3.92
C LEU A 67 0.78 -13.03 5.14
N VAL A 68 1.34 -11.84 5.34
CA VAL A 68 2.23 -11.53 6.47
C VAL A 68 1.49 -11.72 7.79
N ARG A 69 0.29 -11.14 7.95
CA ARG A 69 -0.55 -11.29 9.15
C ARG A 69 -0.87 -12.76 9.45
N MET A 70 -1.18 -13.57 8.43
CA MET A 70 -1.42 -15.02 8.59
C MET A 70 -0.17 -15.75 9.11
N ARG A 71 1.00 -15.48 8.53
CA ARG A 71 2.26 -16.14 8.94
C ARG A 71 2.69 -15.73 10.34
N ARG A 72 2.53 -14.46 10.72
CA ARG A 72 2.73 -13.96 12.08
C ARG A 72 1.88 -14.70 13.10
N LYS A 73 0.58 -14.87 12.81
CA LYS A 73 -0.35 -15.61 13.68
C LYS A 73 0.10 -17.06 13.87
N ARG A 74 0.56 -17.72 12.79
CA ARG A 74 1.09 -19.09 12.84
C ARG A 74 2.36 -19.20 13.69
N LEU A 75 3.29 -18.25 13.54
CA LEU A 75 4.58 -18.24 14.26
C LEU A 75 4.50 -17.59 15.65
N LYS A 76 3.34 -17.04 16.04
CA LYS A 76 3.14 -16.22 17.24
C LYS A 76 4.15 -15.06 17.35
N TYR A 77 4.49 -14.46 16.21
CA TYR A 77 5.49 -13.41 16.08
C TYR A 77 4.85 -12.04 15.84
N ARG A 78 5.01 -11.10 16.77
CA ARG A 78 4.44 -9.74 16.69
C ARG A 78 5.47 -8.60 16.57
N PHE A 79 6.76 -8.89 16.65
CA PHE A 79 7.78 -7.86 16.56
C PHE A 79 7.83 -7.21 15.17
N ARG A 80 8.19 -5.94 15.09
CA ARG A 80 8.35 -5.18 13.84
C ARG A 80 7.08 -5.14 12.96
N GLU A 81 5.91 -5.20 13.59
CA GLU A 81 4.62 -5.07 12.88
C GLU A 81 4.46 -3.68 12.24
N ASP A 82 4.82 -2.62 12.97
CA ASP A 82 4.75 -1.24 12.44
C ASP A 82 5.73 -1.00 11.28
N GLU A 83 6.92 -1.61 11.36
CA GLU A 83 7.96 -1.49 10.32
C GLU A 83 7.55 -2.16 9.01
N ILE A 84 6.70 -3.20 9.05
CA ILE A 84 6.22 -3.91 7.86
C ILE A 84 4.79 -3.48 7.53
N GLU A 85 3.81 -3.93 8.31
CA GLU A 85 2.40 -3.65 8.07
C GLU A 85 2.10 -2.16 8.15
N GLY A 86 2.64 -1.44 9.14
CA GLY A 86 2.42 0.01 9.27
C GLY A 86 2.87 0.78 8.04
N LYS A 87 4.06 0.48 7.50
CA LYS A 87 4.56 1.08 6.25
C LYS A 87 3.71 0.72 5.02
N ILE A 88 3.30 -0.54 4.90
CA ILE A 88 2.41 -0.97 3.79
C ILE A 88 1.05 -0.26 3.88
N ILE A 89 0.46 -0.15 5.07
CA ILE A 89 -0.80 0.56 5.31
C ILE A 89 -0.69 2.01 4.87
N ILE A 90 0.41 2.69 5.24
CA ILE A 90 0.66 4.07 4.84
C ILE A 90 0.75 4.19 3.31
N LYS A 91 1.45 3.28 2.63
CA LYS A 91 1.54 3.28 1.16
C LYS A 91 0.16 3.09 0.52
N VAL A 92 -0.64 2.13 0.98
CA VAL A 92 -2.00 1.89 0.48
C VAL A 92 -2.90 3.11 0.69
N ALA A 93 -2.88 3.72 1.89
CA ALA A 93 -3.65 4.93 2.17
C ALA A 93 -3.24 6.09 1.24
N ASN A 94 -1.94 6.23 0.97
CA ASN A 94 -1.45 7.27 0.06
C ASN A 94 -1.90 7.01 -1.39
N LEU A 95 -1.84 5.77 -1.87
CA LEU A 95 -2.31 5.38 -3.20
C LEU A 95 -3.81 5.63 -3.39
N LEU A 96 -4.63 5.23 -2.42
CA LEU A 96 -6.08 5.47 -2.44
C LEU A 96 -6.39 6.97 -2.43
N ARG A 97 -5.69 7.77 -1.62
CA ARG A 97 -5.82 9.23 -1.61
C ARG A 97 -5.45 9.84 -2.96
N GLN A 98 -4.30 9.47 -3.54
CA GLN A 98 -3.87 9.94 -4.85
C GLN A 98 -4.89 9.58 -5.94
N CYS A 99 -5.50 8.40 -5.86
CA CYS A 99 -6.57 7.98 -6.76
C CYS A 99 -7.79 8.89 -6.64
N CYS A 100 -8.25 9.17 -5.40
CA CYS A 100 -9.39 10.06 -5.15
C CYS A 100 -9.12 11.49 -5.66
N GLU A 101 -7.94 12.04 -5.37
CA GLU A 101 -7.55 13.40 -5.76
C GLU A 101 -7.46 13.56 -7.29
N ARG A 102 -7.03 12.48 -7.99
CA ARG A 102 -6.86 12.47 -9.43
C ARG A 102 -8.17 12.22 -10.19
N PHE A 103 -9.04 11.36 -9.67
CA PHE A 103 -10.29 10.95 -10.32
C PHE A 103 -11.50 11.49 -9.56
N GLN A 104 -11.58 12.83 -9.50
CA GLN A 104 -12.64 13.56 -8.80
C GLN A 104 -14.03 13.26 -9.37
N GLY A 105 -15.06 13.46 -8.53
CA GLY A 105 -16.47 13.21 -8.90
C GLY A 105 -16.95 11.76 -8.72
N ARG A 106 -16.06 10.83 -8.31
CA ARG A 106 -16.41 9.44 -8.03
C ARG A 106 -16.48 9.18 -6.52
N ALA A 107 -17.69 9.25 -5.95
CA ALA A 107 -17.90 9.03 -4.52
C ALA A 107 -17.43 7.63 -4.05
N GLU A 108 -17.53 6.62 -4.92
CA GLU A 108 -17.07 5.25 -4.66
C GLU A 108 -15.59 5.19 -4.22
N LEU A 109 -14.70 5.95 -4.87
CA LEU A 109 -13.28 5.97 -4.53
C LEU A 109 -13.03 6.52 -3.13
N TRP A 110 -13.81 7.53 -2.73
CA TRP A 110 -13.75 8.08 -1.38
C TRP A 110 -14.27 7.08 -0.34
N PHE A 111 -15.33 6.32 -0.66
CA PHE A 111 -15.81 5.26 0.22
C PHE A 111 -14.78 4.14 0.40
N ASP A 112 -14.08 3.74 -0.66
CA ASP A 112 -12.99 2.76 -0.57
C ASP A 112 -11.86 3.26 0.35
N LEU A 113 -11.43 4.52 0.17
CA LEU A 113 -10.42 5.14 1.04
C LEU A 113 -10.87 5.20 2.50
N ILE A 114 -12.09 5.68 2.74
CA ILE A 114 -12.65 5.82 4.10
C ILE A 114 -12.81 4.46 4.76
N GLY A 115 -13.30 3.46 4.03
CA GLY A 115 -13.43 2.08 4.49
C GLY A 115 -12.09 1.53 4.95
N PHE A 116 -11.07 1.63 4.09
CA PHE A 116 -9.71 1.22 4.42
C PHE A 116 -9.14 1.94 5.66
N LEU A 117 -9.29 3.26 5.73
CA LEU A 117 -8.78 4.06 6.87
C LEU A 117 -9.49 3.70 8.18
N LYS A 118 -10.77 3.34 8.15
CA LYS A 118 -11.50 2.86 9.33
C LYS A 118 -11.04 1.49 9.77
N GLU A 119 -10.89 0.55 8.83
CA GLU A 119 -10.42 -0.81 9.11
C GLU A 119 -9.05 -0.80 9.78
N GLU A 120 -8.14 0.05 9.30
CA GLU A 120 -6.79 0.22 9.84
C GLU A 120 -6.71 1.28 10.95
N LYS A 121 -7.85 1.74 11.50
CA LYS A 121 -7.97 2.66 12.64
C LYS A 121 -7.21 4.00 12.48
N MET A 122 -7.04 4.49 11.26
CA MET A 122 -6.36 5.74 10.94
C MET A 122 -7.30 6.96 11.07
N TYR A 123 -7.89 7.18 12.25
CA TYR A 123 -8.99 8.12 12.46
C TYR A 123 -8.71 9.57 12.02
N ILE A 124 -7.49 10.07 12.24
CA ILE A 124 -7.10 11.43 11.82
C ILE A 124 -7.13 11.57 10.29
N ARG A 125 -6.61 10.57 9.56
CA ARG A 125 -6.67 10.56 8.09
C ARG A 125 -8.11 10.34 7.60
N CYS A 126 -8.87 9.51 8.30
CA CYS A 126 -10.28 9.25 7.99
C CYS A 126 -11.12 10.54 8.07
N SER A 127 -10.96 11.34 9.12
CA SER A 127 -11.65 12.62 9.27
C SER A 127 -11.31 13.59 8.12
N LYS A 128 -10.03 13.69 7.75
CA LYS A 128 -9.59 14.49 6.59
C LYS A 128 -10.19 13.99 5.28
N ALA A 129 -10.28 12.67 5.09
CA ALA A 129 -10.88 12.08 3.89
C ALA A 129 -12.38 12.39 3.80
N TYR A 130 -13.12 12.32 4.90
CA TYR A 130 -14.52 12.74 4.96
C TYR A 130 -14.70 14.20 4.57
N PHE A 131 -13.90 15.10 5.13
CA PHE A 131 -13.96 16.52 4.81
C PHE A 131 -13.72 16.75 3.31
N ARG A 132 -12.71 16.10 2.73
CA ARG A 132 -12.38 16.22 1.30
C ARG A 132 -13.46 15.63 0.38
N ALA A 133 -14.13 14.55 0.80
CA ALA A 133 -15.18 13.92 0.00
C ALA A 133 -16.47 14.75 -0.10
N MET A 134 -16.67 15.72 0.80
CA MET A 134 -17.81 16.63 0.82
C MET A 134 -17.57 17.96 0.08
N GLN A 135 -16.33 18.24 -0.33
CA GLN A 135 -15.97 19.42 -1.11
C GLN A 135 -16.16 19.15 -2.61
#